data_AF-A0AAU9L771-F1
#
_entry.id   AF-A0AAU9L771-F1
#
_cell.length_a   1.000
_cell.length_b   1.000
_cell.length_c   1.000
_cell.angle_alpha   90.00
_cell.angle_beta   90.00
_cell.angle_gamma   90.00
#
_symmetry.space_group_name_H-M   'P 1'
#
loop_
_entity.id
_entity.type
_entity.pdbx_description
1 polymer ?
#
loop_
_entity_poly.entity_id
_entity_poly.type
_entity_poly.pdbx_seq_one_letter_code
_entity_poly.pdbx_strand_id
1 'polypeptide(L)'
;MVSSIVKSATFAVSMLVSTAEAHNKMTLPLPTWPNGFYSQNSPSGTIDPTDVLPVQEGMSYGTDPLSNTKAFWSAFNASSFKTLRGFLHKTQTLVSGASKECGFSVVDGTPRDLPDMVQWDFFTSSHGGPLAVYCDDTLVAESWNAAYEYPKTPANVPYEKAKCKGASVLSSYWLALHSRPWQVYTNCAPLTGASPSAKSRTIKSASNSSSTSGTTSAQQAETPAVTPIVVSFTDDLVSQTTVSSQDGDNNKEEDAYSSKETSVDKQPEPTEAVIPTDSVKAKCSVRRRSRRD
;
A
#
# COMPACT_ATOMS: atom_id res chain seq x y z
N MET A 1 -40.06 -38.36 47.75
CA MET A 1 -39.87 -37.42 46.62
C MET A 1 -38.39 -37.07 46.58
N VAL A 2 -37.67 -37.54 45.57
CA VAL A 2 -36.23 -37.28 45.40
C VAL A 2 -36.11 -36.00 44.58
N SER A 3 -35.58 -34.94 45.18
CA SER A 3 -35.40 -33.64 44.52
C SER A 3 -34.05 -33.62 43.80
N SER A 4 -34.07 -33.75 42.47
CA SER A 4 -32.87 -33.67 41.64
C SER A 4 -32.55 -32.20 41.34
N ILE A 5 -31.44 -31.71 41.91
CA ILE A 5 -30.89 -30.38 41.64
C ILE A 5 -30.11 -30.45 40.33
N VAL A 6 -30.69 -29.92 39.26
CA VAL A 6 -30.01 -29.72 37.98
C VAL A 6 -29.15 -28.47 38.09
N LYS A 7 -27.83 -28.62 38.21
CA LYS A 7 -26.88 -27.51 38.17
C LYS A 7 -26.69 -27.08 36.72
N SER A 8 -27.24 -25.92 36.37
CA SER A 8 -27.01 -25.29 35.06
C SER A 8 -25.60 -24.72 35.02
N ALA A 9 -24.74 -25.25 34.14
CA ALA A 9 -23.41 -24.70 33.88
C ALA A 9 -23.52 -23.64 32.78
N THR A 10 -23.43 -22.36 33.15
CA THR A 10 -23.41 -21.24 32.21
C THR A 10 -22.03 -21.14 31.56
N PHE A 11 -21.89 -21.52 30.29
CA PHE A 11 -20.69 -21.24 29.51
C PHE A 11 -20.69 -19.76 29.10
N ALA A 12 -19.77 -18.97 29.65
CA ALA A 12 -19.52 -17.61 29.19
C ALA A 12 -18.63 -17.67 27.94
N VAL A 13 -19.23 -17.47 26.76
CA VAL A 13 -18.47 -17.29 25.51
C VAL A 13 -17.88 -15.88 25.52
N SER A 14 -16.58 -15.78 25.78
CA SER A 14 -15.84 -14.53 25.64
C SER A 14 -15.63 -14.26 24.15
N MET A 15 -16.40 -13.33 23.57
CA MET A 15 -16.14 -12.85 22.22
C MET A 15 -14.89 -11.96 22.23
N LEU A 16 -13.76 -12.51 21.78
CA LEU A 16 -12.59 -11.72 21.44
C LEU A 16 -12.91 -10.92 20.18
N VAL A 17 -13.29 -9.66 20.35
CA VAL A 17 -13.40 -8.71 19.23
C VAL A 17 -11.98 -8.41 18.75
N SER A 18 -11.59 -9.00 17.62
CA SER A 18 -10.41 -8.57 16.88
C SER A 18 -10.68 -7.18 16.31
N THR A 19 -10.17 -6.14 16.97
CA THR A 19 -10.14 -4.81 16.36
C THR A 19 -9.13 -4.86 15.22
N ALA A 20 -9.62 -4.93 13.98
CA ALA A 20 -8.80 -4.78 12.80
C ALA A 20 -8.27 -3.34 12.76
N GLU A 21 -7.17 -3.08 13.45
CA GLU A 21 -6.42 -1.82 13.37
C GLU A 21 -5.69 -1.81 12.02
N ALA A 22 -6.28 -1.14 11.04
CA ALA A 22 -5.74 -0.99 9.69
C ALA A 22 -5.30 0.45 9.38
N HIS A 23 -5.65 1.38 10.26
CA HIS A 23 -5.33 2.79 10.15
C HIS A 23 -3.92 3.06 10.66
N ASN A 24 -3.24 4.00 10.04
CA ASN A 24 -1.80 4.13 10.19
C ASN A 24 -1.34 5.59 10.12
N LYS A 25 -0.24 5.90 10.80
CA LYS A 25 0.42 7.20 10.74
C LYS A 25 1.93 7.05 10.91
N MET A 26 2.65 8.03 10.38
CA MET A 26 4.06 8.24 10.64
C MET A 26 4.24 8.64 12.12
N THR A 27 5.16 7.97 12.79
CA THR A 27 5.55 8.21 14.19
C THR A 27 6.91 8.88 14.32
N LEU A 28 7.81 8.70 13.34
CA LEU A 28 9.10 9.38 13.27
C LEU A 28 9.43 9.85 11.84
N PRO A 29 9.86 11.12 11.63
CA PRO A 29 9.79 12.21 12.60
C PRO A 29 8.34 12.47 13.05
N LEU A 30 8.11 12.77 14.33
CA LEU A 30 6.76 12.88 14.87
C LEU A 30 5.98 14.04 14.23
N PRO A 31 4.90 13.79 13.48
CA PRO A 31 4.08 14.84 12.92
C PRO A 31 3.46 15.71 14.00
N THR A 32 3.22 16.98 13.68
CA THR A 32 2.37 17.84 14.51
C THR A 32 0.94 17.74 14.01
N TRP A 33 -0.01 17.57 14.92
CA TRP A 33 -1.43 17.48 14.59
C TRP A 33 -2.17 18.73 15.07
N PRO A 34 -3.28 19.11 14.42
CA PRO A 34 -4.16 20.15 14.95
C PRO A 34 -4.61 19.82 16.38
N ASN A 35 -4.79 20.85 17.21
CA ASN A 35 -5.19 20.65 18.60
C ASN A 35 -6.53 19.88 18.69
N GLY A 36 -6.57 18.82 19.51
CA GLY A 36 -7.75 17.96 19.65
C GLY A 36 -8.04 17.03 18.46
N PHE A 37 -7.15 16.93 17.47
CA PHE A 37 -7.34 16.04 16.33
C PHE A 37 -7.14 14.57 16.72
N TYR A 38 -8.23 13.79 16.68
CA TYR A 38 -8.25 12.38 17.10
C TYR A 38 -7.98 11.41 15.94
N SER A 39 -8.35 11.76 14.71
CA SER A 39 -8.23 10.93 13.50
C SER A 39 -6.83 10.93 12.87
N GLN A 40 -5.77 10.93 13.68
CA GLN A 40 -4.38 11.07 13.23
C GLN A 40 -3.94 9.95 12.27
N ASN A 41 -4.53 8.76 12.41
CA ASN A 41 -4.21 7.57 11.63
C ASN A 41 -5.21 7.32 10.49
N SER A 42 -6.18 8.20 10.26
CA SER A 42 -7.18 8.03 9.18
C SER A 42 -6.59 8.41 7.81
N PRO A 43 -7.10 7.82 6.71
CA PRO A 43 -6.68 8.23 5.37
C PRO A 43 -6.98 9.70 5.12
N SER A 44 -6.00 10.44 4.60
CA SER A 44 -6.09 11.86 4.27
C SER A 44 -6.72 12.13 2.90
N GLY A 45 -6.83 11.10 2.07
CA GLY A 45 -7.45 11.19 0.76
C GLY A 45 -7.85 9.83 0.22
N THR A 46 -8.58 9.85 -0.90
CA THR A 46 -9.00 8.64 -1.61
C THR A 46 -8.77 8.78 -3.10
N ILE A 47 -8.60 7.66 -3.79
CA ILE A 47 -8.48 7.61 -5.26
C ILE A 47 -9.43 6.53 -5.78
N ASP A 48 -10.37 6.92 -6.64
CA ASP A 48 -11.02 5.96 -7.53
C ASP A 48 -10.10 5.75 -8.76
N PRO A 49 -9.54 4.54 -8.96
CA PRO A 49 -8.60 4.33 -10.04
C PRO A 49 -9.25 4.27 -11.44
N THR A 50 -10.58 4.14 -11.52
CA THR A 50 -11.31 3.79 -12.75
C THR A 50 -10.93 4.68 -13.93
N ASP A 51 -10.79 5.99 -13.72
CA ASP A 51 -10.49 6.96 -14.79
C ASP A 51 -9.03 7.43 -14.83
N VAL A 52 -8.23 7.15 -13.79
CA VAL A 52 -6.86 7.70 -13.65
C VAL A 52 -5.76 6.67 -13.84
N LEU A 53 -6.04 5.41 -13.51
CA LEU A 53 -5.21 4.25 -13.76
C LEU A 53 -6.14 3.06 -14.06
N PRO A 54 -6.71 3.00 -15.27
CA PRO A 54 -7.53 1.86 -15.68
C PRO A 54 -6.75 0.56 -15.51
N VAL A 55 -7.42 -0.45 -14.97
CA VAL A 55 -6.82 -1.78 -14.80
C VAL A 55 -6.47 -2.37 -16.16
N GLN A 56 -5.31 -3.03 -16.24
CA GLN A 56 -4.90 -3.70 -17.48
C GLN A 56 -5.69 -4.99 -17.70
N GLU A 57 -5.74 -5.43 -18.96
CA GLU A 57 -6.41 -6.67 -19.33
C GLU A 57 -5.90 -7.87 -18.51
N GLY A 58 -6.82 -8.70 -18.02
CA GLY A 58 -6.51 -9.86 -17.19
C GLY A 58 -6.15 -9.56 -15.73
N MET A 59 -6.13 -8.30 -15.31
CA MET A 59 -5.84 -7.88 -13.93
C MET A 59 -7.09 -7.35 -13.21
N SER A 60 -7.01 -7.22 -11.88
CA SER A 60 -8.10 -6.68 -11.06
C SER A 60 -7.56 -5.83 -9.90
N TYR A 61 -8.37 -4.85 -9.48
CA TYR A 61 -8.20 -4.11 -8.22
C TYR A 61 -9.15 -4.58 -7.11
N GLY A 62 -9.89 -5.66 -7.35
CA GLY A 62 -10.90 -6.20 -6.43
C GLY A 62 -10.58 -7.60 -5.91
N THR A 63 -9.31 -8.00 -5.97
CA THR A 63 -8.83 -9.30 -5.49
C THR A 63 -8.10 -9.14 -4.15
N ASP A 64 -7.06 -9.93 -3.88
CA ASP A 64 -6.26 -9.78 -2.68
C ASP A 64 -5.29 -8.56 -2.76
N PRO A 65 -4.83 -8.02 -1.62
CA PRO A 65 -3.97 -6.83 -1.59
C PRO A 65 -2.67 -6.96 -2.39
N LEU A 66 -2.08 -8.15 -2.45
CA LEU A 66 -0.83 -8.37 -3.19
C LEU A 66 -1.10 -8.30 -4.71
N SER A 67 -2.14 -8.99 -5.19
CA SER A 67 -2.56 -8.92 -6.59
C SER A 67 -2.98 -7.51 -7.00
N ASN A 68 -3.71 -6.79 -6.14
CA ASN A 68 -4.09 -5.40 -6.38
C ASN A 68 -2.84 -4.49 -6.49
N THR A 69 -1.81 -4.73 -5.68
CA THR A 69 -0.53 -3.98 -5.74
C THR A 69 0.22 -4.25 -7.04
N LYS A 70 0.25 -5.51 -7.51
CA LYS A 70 0.83 -5.86 -8.82
C LYS A 70 0.06 -5.19 -9.96
N ALA A 71 -1.27 -5.21 -9.93
CA ALA A 71 -2.10 -4.53 -10.90
C ALA A 71 -1.88 -3.01 -10.92
N PHE A 72 -1.67 -2.39 -9.74
CA PHE A 72 -1.35 -0.97 -9.63
C PHE A 72 -0.05 -0.66 -10.36
N TRP A 73 1.02 -1.40 -10.08
CA TRP A 73 2.31 -1.16 -10.71
C TRP A 73 2.29 -1.41 -12.21
N SER A 74 1.54 -2.41 -12.68
CA SER A 74 1.34 -2.61 -14.13
C SER A 74 0.74 -1.36 -14.77
N ALA A 75 -0.39 -0.87 -14.25
CA ALA A 75 -1.06 0.31 -14.76
C ALA A 75 -0.22 1.58 -14.61
N PHE A 76 0.41 1.79 -13.46
CA PHE A 76 1.26 2.94 -13.15
C PHE A 76 2.44 3.02 -14.13
N ASN A 77 3.13 1.91 -14.38
CA ASN A 77 4.27 1.86 -15.30
C ASN A 77 3.87 2.07 -16.76
N ALA A 78 2.66 1.69 -17.15
CA ALA A 78 2.09 1.99 -18.47
C ALA A 78 1.57 3.43 -18.60
N SER A 79 1.45 4.15 -17.48
CA SER A 79 0.90 5.51 -17.44
C SER A 79 1.96 6.58 -17.76
N SER A 80 1.51 7.84 -17.78
CA SER A 80 2.40 9.00 -17.89
C SER A 80 2.99 9.45 -16.55
N PHE A 81 2.50 8.92 -15.42
CA PHE A 81 3.00 9.27 -14.10
C PHE A 81 4.44 8.77 -13.90
N LYS A 82 5.26 9.59 -13.24
CA LYS A 82 6.68 9.30 -13.02
C LYS A 82 7.03 9.02 -11.57
N THR A 83 6.25 9.54 -10.64
CA THR A 83 6.48 9.38 -9.21
C THR A 83 5.16 9.14 -8.50
N LEU A 84 5.19 8.37 -7.42
CA LEU A 84 4.01 8.14 -6.58
C LEU A 84 3.43 9.47 -6.07
N ARG A 85 4.28 10.39 -5.58
CA ARG A 85 3.84 11.73 -5.13
C ARG A 85 3.11 12.50 -6.23
N GLY A 86 3.64 12.51 -7.45
CA GLY A 86 3.03 13.19 -8.58
C GLY A 86 1.67 12.61 -8.96
N PHE A 87 1.53 11.27 -8.89
CA PHE A 87 0.24 10.60 -9.05
C PHE A 87 -0.74 11.02 -7.96
N LEU A 88 -0.40 10.82 -6.68
CA LEU A 88 -1.27 11.14 -5.55
C LEU A 88 -1.69 12.61 -5.55
N HIS A 89 -0.76 13.53 -5.82
CA HIS A 89 -1.06 14.97 -5.88
C HIS A 89 -2.02 15.34 -7.00
N LYS A 90 -2.04 14.58 -8.11
CA LYS A 90 -2.91 14.86 -9.25
C LYS A 90 -4.29 14.21 -9.11
N THR A 91 -4.38 13.04 -8.50
CA THR A 91 -5.57 12.17 -8.63
C THR A 91 -6.40 12.02 -7.36
N GLN A 92 -5.83 12.29 -6.19
CA GLN A 92 -6.57 12.09 -4.94
C GLN A 92 -7.68 13.12 -4.73
N THR A 93 -8.80 12.67 -4.18
CA THR A 93 -9.78 13.50 -3.52
C THR A 93 -9.40 13.60 -2.04
N LEU A 94 -9.10 14.82 -1.58
CA LEU A 94 -8.71 15.05 -0.18
C LEU A 94 -9.92 15.01 0.76
N VAL A 95 -9.69 14.48 1.95
CA VAL A 95 -10.62 14.66 3.07
C VAL A 95 -10.55 16.10 3.56
N SER A 96 -11.67 16.66 4.03
CA SER A 96 -11.70 18.03 4.57
C SER A 96 -10.66 18.22 5.68
N GLY A 97 -9.87 19.29 5.57
CA GLY A 97 -8.79 19.58 6.52
C GLY A 97 -7.46 18.86 6.21
N ALA A 98 -7.41 17.98 5.22
CA ALA A 98 -6.17 17.42 4.72
C ALA A 98 -5.55 18.27 3.60
N SER A 99 -4.23 18.17 3.46
CA SER A 99 -3.45 18.74 2.36
C SER A 99 -2.76 17.64 1.55
N LYS A 100 -2.33 17.96 0.32
CA LYS A 100 -1.61 17.01 -0.52
C LYS A 100 -0.22 16.70 0.05
N GLU A 101 0.41 17.66 0.71
CA GLU A 101 1.79 17.58 1.16
C GLU A 101 1.91 16.95 2.55
N CYS A 102 0.92 17.17 3.42
CA CYS A 102 0.99 16.80 4.83
C CYS A 102 -0.19 16.00 5.35
N GLY A 103 -1.18 15.68 4.50
CA GLY A 103 -2.44 15.10 4.95
C GLY A 103 -3.04 15.96 6.07
N PHE A 104 -3.37 15.34 7.20
CA PHE A 104 -3.87 16.06 8.39
C PHE A 104 -2.78 16.65 9.28
N SER A 105 -1.50 16.36 9.02
CA SER A 105 -0.40 16.95 9.78
C SER A 105 -0.27 18.45 9.46
N VAL A 106 0.19 19.23 10.44
CA VAL A 106 0.40 20.67 10.29
C VAL A 106 1.69 20.94 9.55
N VAL A 107 1.60 21.60 8.39
CA VAL A 107 2.74 21.95 7.52
C VAL A 107 3.79 22.77 8.27
N ASP A 108 3.36 23.74 9.08
CA ASP A 108 4.24 24.60 9.90
C ASP A 108 4.22 24.16 11.37
N GLY A 109 4.22 22.84 11.60
CA GLY A 109 4.26 22.23 12.92
C GLY A 109 5.58 22.40 13.66
N THR A 110 5.73 21.70 14.78
CA THR A 110 6.98 21.65 15.54
C THR A 110 8.10 20.99 14.72
N PRO A 111 9.23 21.70 14.47
CA PRO A 111 10.37 21.10 13.77
C PRO A 111 10.96 19.91 14.51
N ARG A 112 11.37 18.90 13.75
CA ARG A 112 11.95 17.64 14.24
C ARG A 112 13.35 17.43 13.67
N ASP A 113 14.22 16.82 14.45
CA ASP A 113 15.49 16.32 13.91
C ASP A 113 15.23 15.15 12.95
N LEU A 114 16.16 14.95 12.00
CA LEU A 114 16.13 13.82 11.09
C LEU A 114 16.33 12.50 11.88
N PRO A 115 15.36 11.57 11.90
CA PRO A 115 15.54 10.29 12.56
C PRO A 115 16.50 9.40 11.76
N ASP A 116 16.94 8.27 12.30
CA ASP A 116 17.77 7.32 11.55
C ASP A 116 16.97 6.52 10.52
N MET A 117 15.69 6.29 10.81
CA MET A 117 14.71 5.71 9.87
C MET A 117 13.40 6.50 10.00
N VAL A 118 12.66 6.60 8.90
CA VAL A 118 11.26 7.04 8.98
C VAL A 118 10.46 5.90 9.59
N GLN A 119 9.59 6.19 10.56
CA GLN A 119 8.81 5.18 11.26
C GLN A 119 7.32 5.43 11.06
N TRP A 120 6.58 4.36 10.83
CA TRP A 120 5.12 4.32 10.84
C TRP A 120 4.65 3.36 11.95
N ASP A 121 3.41 3.52 12.43
CA ASP A 121 2.83 2.65 13.47
C ASP A 121 2.99 1.17 13.08
N PHE A 122 2.60 0.78 11.87
CA PHE A 122 2.80 -0.56 11.28
C PHE A 122 2.46 -0.53 9.79
N PHE A 123 2.61 -1.61 9.02
CA PHE A 123 1.93 -1.75 7.72
C PHE A 123 1.26 -3.13 7.68
N THR A 124 -0.07 -3.16 7.64
CA THR A 124 -0.81 -4.42 7.64
C THR A 124 -0.85 -5.04 6.24
N SER A 125 -0.65 -6.36 6.15
CA SER A 125 -0.70 -7.10 4.88
C SER A 125 -2.05 -6.97 4.17
N SER A 126 -3.12 -6.76 4.95
CA SER A 126 -4.45 -6.48 4.43
C SER A 126 -4.55 -5.16 3.65
N HIS A 127 -3.60 -4.22 3.85
CA HIS A 127 -3.57 -2.89 3.24
C HIS A 127 -2.30 -2.67 2.40
N GLY A 128 -1.81 -3.71 1.73
CA GLY A 128 -0.62 -3.63 0.88
C GLY A 128 -0.68 -2.51 -0.16
N GLY A 129 0.50 -1.97 -0.48
CA GLY A 129 0.65 -0.94 -1.51
C GLY A 129 1.88 -0.06 -1.32
N PRO A 130 2.16 0.82 -2.29
CA PRO A 130 3.43 1.51 -2.40
C PRO A 130 3.58 2.64 -1.38
N LEU A 131 4.83 2.94 -1.05
CA LEU A 131 5.22 4.03 -0.16
C LEU A 131 6.33 4.87 -0.78
N ALA A 132 6.32 6.16 -0.53
CA ALA A 132 7.41 7.06 -0.88
C ALA A 132 7.67 8.09 0.23
N VAL A 133 8.94 8.41 0.46
CA VAL A 133 9.40 9.43 1.40
C VAL A 133 10.16 10.50 0.62
N TYR A 134 9.85 11.76 0.90
CA TYR A 134 10.49 12.92 0.31
C TYR A 134 11.04 13.83 1.40
N CYS A 135 12.19 14.43 1.12
CA CYS A 135 12.69 15.60 1.82
C CYS A 135 12.63 16.78 0.84
N ASP A 136 11.75 17.74 1.12
CA ASP A 136 11.28 18.76 0.18
C ASP A 136 10.89 18.14 -1.17
N ASP A 137 11.64 18.41 -2.23
CA ASP A 137 11.40 17.88 -3.59
C ASP A 137 12.20 16.63 -3.92
N THR A 138 13.04 16.15 -3.00
CA THR A 138 13.93 15.01 -3.23
C THR A 138 13.30 13.71 -2.72
N LEU A 139 13.14 12.73 -3.62
CA LEU A 139 12.79 11.36 -3.24
C LEU A 139 13.96 10.71 -2.48
N VAL A 140 13.69 10.17 -1.29
CA VAL A 140 14.72 9.60 -0.40
C VAL A 140 14.42 8.18 0.06
N ALA A 141 13.20 7.69 -0.16
CA ALA A 141 12.86 6.27 -0.08
C ALA A 141 11.65 5.97 -0.96
N GLU A 142 11.62 4.80 -1.57
CA GLU A 142 10.46 4.26 -2.29
C GLU A 142 10.37 2.76 -2.00
N SER A 143 9.14 2.28 -1.85
CA SER A 143 8.82 0.87 -1.60
C SER A 143 7.67 0.48 -2.51
N TRP A 144 7.79 -0.65 -3.21
CA TRP A 144 6.71 -1.11 -4.08
C TRP A 144 5.51 -1.63 -3.27
N ASN A 145 5.77 -2.17 -2.08
CA ASN A 145 4.76 -2.62 -1.12
C ASN A 145 5.29 -2.54 0.33
N ALA A 146 4.88 -1.50 1.06
CA ALA A 146 5.37 -1.23 2.40
C ALA A 146 5.02 -2.33 3.42
N ALA A 147 3.84 -2.95 3.28
CA ALA A 147 3.42 -4.05 4.16
C ALA A 147 4.26 -5.32 3.97
N TYR A 148 4.78 -5.52 2.77
CA TYR A 148 5.66 -6.65 2.47
C TYR A 148 7.10 -6.39 2.91
N GLU A 149 7.63 -5.19 2.65
CA GLU A 149 9.03 -4.85 2.93
C GLU A 149 9.29 -4.50 4.39
N TYR A 150 8.31 -3.91 5.10
CA TYR A 150 8.45 -3.42 6.47
C TYR A 150 7.40 -4.03 7.42
N PRO A 151 7.34 -5.37 7.59
CA PRO A 151 6.25 -6.05 8.30
C PRO A 151 6.30 -5.92 9.84
N LYS A 152 7.33 -5.25 10.39
CA LYS A 152 7.51 -5.11 11.84
C LYS A 152 6.64 -3.98 12.39
N THR A 153 6.35 -4.05 13.69
CA THR A 153 5.66 -3.00 14.46
C THR A 153 6.60 -2.48 15.56
N PRO A 154 7.01 -1.21 15.55
CA PRO A 154 6.71 -0.23 14.50
C PRO A 154 7.43 -0.53 13.18
N ALA A 155 6.87 -0.03 12.08
CA ALA A 155 7.44 -0.22 10.75
C ALA A 155 8.55 0.81 10.51
N ASN A 156 9.78 0.35 10.33
CA ASN A 156 10.94 1.21 10.12
C ASN A 156 11.34 1.18 8.65
N VAL A 157 11.29 2.35 8.01
CA VAL A 157 11.57 2.60 6.60
C VAL A 157 12.96 3.23 6.47
N PRO A 158 13.96 2.49 5.94
CA PRO A 158 15.25 3.06 5.58
C PRO A 158 15.10 4.14 4.52
N TYR A 159 15.89 5.20 4.61
CA TYR A 159 15.88 6.30 3.65
C TYR A 159 17.27 6.91 3.50
N GLU A 160 17.50 7.63 2.41
CA GLU A 160 18.75 8.31 2.12
C GLU A 160 18.89 9.61 2.93
N LYS A 161 19.08 9.48 4.26
CA LYS A 161 19.15 10.60 5.23
C LYS A 161 20.09 11.74 4.81
N ALA A 162 21.20 11.42 4.15
CA ALA A 162 22.15 12.43 3.65
C ALA A 162 21.51 13.39 2.63
N LYS A 163 20.56 12.93 1.80
CA LYS A 163 19.82 13.74 0.84
C LYS A 163 18.83 14.71 1.49
N CYS A 164 18.52 14.52 2.78
CA CYS A 164 17.63 15.38 3.55
C CYS A 164 18.35 16.52 4.27
N LYS A 165 19.69 16.61 4.19
CA LYS A 165 20.44 17.64 4.90
C LYS A 165 20.03 19.04 4.42
N GLY A 166 19.53 19.85 5.35
CA GLY A 166 19.09 21.22 5.08
C GLY A 166 17.69 21.33 4.46
N ALA A 167 16.98 20.20 4.29
CA ALA A 167 15.59 20.19 3.84
C ALA A 167 14.67 20.82 4.89
N SER A 168 13.54 21.38 4.45
CA SER A 168 12.57 22.05 5.31
C SER A 168 11.52 21.11 5.87
N VAL A 169 11.07 20.14 5.07
CA VAL A 169 9.99 19.22 5.44
C VAL A 169 10.33 17.81 4.96
N LEU A 170 10.07 16.81 5.82
CA LEU A 170 9.95 15.41 5.40
C LEU A 170 8.47 15.09 5.20
N SER A 171 8.11 14.56 4.04
CA SER A 171 6.77 14.08 3.72
C SER A 171 6.81 12.58 3.40
N SER A 172 5.87 11.82 3.95
CA SER A 172 5.74 10.39 3.67
C SER A 172 4.33 10.07 3.19
N TYR A 173 4.27 9.25 2.14
CA TYR A 173 3.06 8.89 1.42
C TYR A 173 2.95 7.37 1.40
N TRP A 174 1.80 6.84 1.79
CA TRP A 174 1.46 5.43 1.64
C TRP A 174 0.09 5.32 0.95
N LEU A 175 0.02 4.48 -0.08
CA LEU A 175 -1.20 4.19 -0.81
C LEU A 175 -1.64 2.76 -0.51
N ALA A 176 -2.74 2.58 0.21
CA ALA A 176 -3.29 1.26 0.51
C ALA A 176 -4.25 0.82 -0.60
N LEU A 177 -3.98 -0.35 -1.18
CA LEU A 177 -4.64 -0.86 -2.40
C LEU A 177 -5.59 -2.05 -2.13
N HIS A 178 -6.02 -2.22 -0.87
CA HIS A 178 -6.86 -3.35 -0.43
C HIS A 178 -8.21 -3.42 -1.13
N SER A 179 -8.82 -2.27 -1.42
CA SER A 179 -10.09 -2.16 -2.13
C SER A 179 -10.24 -0.78 -2.76
N ARG A 180 -11.23 -0.61 -3.64
CA ARG A 180 -11.59 0.69 -4.20
C ARG A 180 -12.69 1.37 -3.37
N PRO A 181 -12.66 2.70 -3.18
CA PRO A 181 -11.56 3.59 -3.57
C PRO A 181 -10.30 3.33 -2.72
N TRP A 182 -9.13 3.51 -3.33
CA TRP A 182 -7.86 3.36 -2.62
C TRP A 182 -7.71 4.45 -1.56
N GLN A 183 -7.00 4.12 -0.49
CA GLN A 183 -6.79 5.03 0.64
C GLN A 183 -5.39 5.64 0.60
N VAL A 184 -5.32 6.96 0.72
CA VAL A 184 -4.08 7.72 0.74
C VAL A 184 -3.79 8.15 2.17
N TYR A 185 -2.64 7.72 2.70
CA TYR A 185 -2.11 8.16 3.98
C TYR A 185 -0.91 9.08 3.72
N THR A 186 -1.04 10.35 4.06
CA THR A 186 0.04 11.34 3.92
C THR A 186 0.30 12.00 5.25
N ASN A 187 1.56 11.99 5.71
CA ASN A 187 1.99 12.72 6.89
C ASN A 187 3.27 13.49 6.57
N CYS A 188 3.49 14.58 7.29
CA CYS A 188 4.74 15.33 7.19
C CYS A 188 5.22 15.81 8.55
N ALA A 189 6.50 16.16 8.61
CA ALA A 189 7.08 16.90 9.73
C ALA A 189 8.06 17.95 9.20
N PRO A 190 7.99 19.19 9.70
CA PRO A 190 9.05 20.17 9.49
C PRO A 190 10.36 19.67 10.11
N LEU A 191 11.48 20.03 9.50
CA LEU A 191 12.80 19.59 9.92
C LEU A 191 13.59 20.74 10.55
N THR A 192 14.37 20.41 11.59
CA THR A 192 15.35 21.33 12.16
C THR A 192 16.50 21.56 11.19
N GLY A 193 17.10 22.77 11.24
CA GLY A 193 18.29 23.08 10.44
C GLY A 193 18.00 23.36 8.96
N ALA A 194 16.74 23.54 8.57
CA ALA A 194 16.38 24.13 7.29
C ALA A 194 17.12 25.47 7.13
N SER A 195 17.90 25.62 6.05
CA SER A 195 18.54 26.90 5.78
C SER A 195 17.44 27.92 5.49
N PRO A 196 17.49 29.16 6.04
CA PRO A 196 16.48 30.18 5.78
C PRO A 196 16.58 30.64 4.32
N SER A 197 16.01 29.87 3.40
CA SER A 197 15.84 30.20 1.99
C SER A 197 14.35 30.13 1.64
N ALA A 198 13.68 31.23 1.95
CA ALA A 198 12.56 31.82 1.21
C ALA A 198 11.59 30.87 0.48
N LYS A 199 10.79 30.10 1.22
CA LYS A 199 9.42 29.75 0.77
C LYS A 199 8.43 29.81 1.93
N SER A 200 8.30 30.98 2.55
CA SER A 200 6.99 31.35 3.10
C SER A 200 6.05 31.47 1.91
N ARG A 201 5.28 30.42 1.62
CA ARG A 201 4.11 30.53 0.74
C ARG A 201 3.05 31.27 1.53
N THR A 202 3.18 32.60 1.60
CA THR A 202 2.08 33.46 1.97
C THR A 202 0.96 33.25 0.95
N ILE A 203 -0.19 32.76 1.42
CA ILE A 203 -1.43 32.69 0.63
C ILE A 203 -1.77 34.12 0.23
N LYS A 204 -1.61 34.47 -1.06
CA LYS A 204 -2.12 35.72 -1.61
C LYS A 204 -3.63 35.58 -1.83
N SER A 205 -4.41 36.18 -0.93
CA SER A 205 -5.78 36.59 -1.23
C SER A 205 -5.77 37.59 -2.38
N ALA A 206 -6.65 37.38 -3.35
CA ALA A 206 -6.76 38.20 -4.55
C ALA A 206 -7.17 39.64 -4.21
N SER A 207 -6.41 40.61 -4.70
CA SER A 207 -6.84 42.01 -4.83
C SER A 207 -6.13 42.61 -6.04
N ASN A 208 -6.92 43.04 -7.03
CA ASN A 208 -6.47 43.73 -8.23
C ASN A 208 -5.58 44.93 -7.90
N SER A 209 -4.45 45.06 -8.60
CA SER A 209 -3.98 46.32 -9.21
C SER A 209 -2.78 46.07 -10.13
N SER A 210 -2.71 46.90 -11.16
CA SER A 210 -1.96 46.80 -12.41
C SER A 210 -0.49 47.28 -12.38
N SER A 211 0.29 46.80 -13.38
CA SER A 211 1.60 47.26 -13.87
C SER A 211 2.81 47.01 -12.93
N THR A 212 4.00 46.58 -13.35
CA THR A 212 4.78 46.86 -14.57
C THR A 212 5.82 45.75 -14.81
N SER A 213 6.27 45.63 -16.06
CA SER A 213 7.25 44.70 -16.65
C SER A 213 8.58 44.53 -15.90
N GLY A 214 9.11 43.30 -15.99
CA GLY A 214 10.49 42.95 -15.67
C GLY A 214 10.85 41.63 -16.36
N THR A 215 11.40 41.73 -17.57
CA THR A 215 11.96 40.61 -18.33
C THR A 215 13.27 40.16 -17.67
N THR A 216 13.35 38.88 -17.28
CA THR A 216 14.65 38.24 -17.00
C THR A 216 14.67 36.83 -17.56
N SER A 217 15.68 36.59 -18.37
CA SER A 217 15.92 35.41 -19.21
C SER A 217 16.03 34.13 -18.38
N ALA A 218 15.32 33.08 -18.80
CA ALA A 218 15.47 31.73 -18.31
C ALA A 218 16.81 31.14 -18.79
N GLN A 219 17.61 30.62 -17.86
CA GLN A 219 18.75 29.77 -18.17
C GLN A 219 18.39 28.34 -17.76
N GLN A 220 18.35 27.49 -18.78
CA GLN A 220 17.99 26.09 -18.77
C GLN A 220 19.06 25.28 -18.02
N ALA A 221 18.68 24.63 -16.92
CA ALA A 221 19.50 23.60 -16.28
C ALA A 221 19.04 22.24 -16.79
N GLU A 222 19.95 21.51 -17.46
CA GLU A 222 19.72 20.14 -17.90
C GLU A 222 19.69 19.19 -16.71
N THR A 223 18.59 18.42 -16.62
CA THR A 223 18.44 17.32 -15.66
C THR A 223 19.11 16.05 -16.22
N PRO A 224 19.95 15.34 -15.47
CA PRO A 224 20.47 14.05 -15.93
C PRO A 224 19.37 12.99 -15.94
N ALA A 225 19.34 12.22 -17.03
CA ALA A 225 18.40 11.11 -17.24
C ALA A 225 18.58 10.02 -16.17
N VAL A 226 17.48 9.63 -15.52
CA VAL A 226 17.43 8.46 -14.63
C VAL A 226 17.01 7.25 -15.46
N THR A 227 17.86 6.23 -15.48
CA THR A 227 17.61 4.93 -16.11
C THR A 227 16.52 4.17 -15.34
N PRO A 228 15.46 3.66 -15.98
CA PRO A 228 14.46 2.85 -15.29
C PRO A 228 15.07 1.49 -14.91
N ILE A 229 14.93 1.11 -13.64
CA ILE A 229 15.24 -0.24 -13.17
C ILE A 229 14.06 -1.14 -13.53
N VAL A 230 14.32 -2.13 -14.39
CA VAL A 230 13.35 -3.18 -14.73
C VAL A 230 13.34 -4.19 -13.60
N VAL A 231 12.28 -4.21 -12.80
CA VAL A 231 12.11 -5.20 -11.74
C VAL A 231 11.70 -6.52 -12.38
N SER A 232 12.60 -7.51 -12.31
CA SER A 232 12.35 -8.87 -12.80
C SER A 232 11.84 -9.71 -11.62
N PHE A 233 10.61 -10.20 -11.71
CA PHE A 233 10.05 -11.13 -10.72
C PHE A 233 10.48 -12.55 -11.09
N THR A 234 11.31 -13.17 -10.26
CA THR A 234 11.50 -14.63 -10.28
C THR A 234 10.45 -15.25 -9.36
N ASP A 235 9.53 -15.98 -9.97
CA ASP A 235 8.63 -16.91 -9.29
C ASP A 235 9.47 -18.12 -8.85
N ASP A 236 9.70 -18.27 -7.56
CA ASP A 236 10.27 -19.50 -7.02
C ASP A 236 9.48 -19.89 -5.77
N LEU A 237 8.63 -20.90 -5.96
CA LEU A 237 7.94 -21.61 -4.89
C LEU A 237 8.23 -23.10 -5.02
N VAL A 238 8.40 -23.71 -3.84
CA VAL A 238 8.27 -25.14 -3.48
C VAL A 238 9.60 -25.91 -3.33
N SER A 239 10.01 -26.14 -2.08
CA SER A 239 9.85 -27.48 -1.47
C SER A 239 10.04 -27.47 0.06
N GLN A 240 9.30 -28.38 0.70
CA GLN A 240 9.08 -28.59 2.13
C GLN A 240 10.33 -29.02 2.91
N THR A 241 10.31 -28.86 4.24
CA THR A 241 10.57 -29.98 5.17
C THR A 241 9.82 -29.78 6.50
N THR A 242 9.17 -30.87 6.87
CA THR A 242 8.40 -31.27 8.06
C THR A 242 9.11 -31.13 9.41
N VAL A 243 8.38 -30.81 10.49
CA VAL A 243 8.68 -31.33 11.84
C VAL A 243 7.38 -31.71 12.56
N SER A 244 7.42 -32.93 13.12
CA SER A 244 6.43 -33.75 13.82
C SER A 244 5.44 -33.11 14.78
N SER A 245 4.23 -33.69 14.73
CA SER A 245 3.21 -33.77 15.78
C SER A 245 3.67 -34.62 16.98
N GLN A 246 3.13 -34.31 18.17
CA GLN A 246 2.76 -35.32 19.15
C GLN A 246 1.50 -34.93 19.92
N ASP A 247 0.52 -35.84 19.81
CA ASP A 247 -0.57 -36.24 20.71
C ASP A 247 -1.41 -35.24 21.50
N GLY A 248 -2.74 -35.39 21.38
CA GLY A 248 -3.66 -34.91 22.39
C GLY A 248 -5.13 -34.81 21.99
N ASP A 249 -5.76 -35.98 21.83
CA ASP A 249 -7.16 -36.24 22.19
C ASP A 249 -8.30 -35.95 21.19
N ASN A 250 -9.08 -37.01 20.97
CA ASN A 250 -10.24 -37.08 20.11
C ASN A 250 -11.47 -36.59 20.87
N ASN A 251 -12.24 -35.66 20.29
CA ASN A 251 -13.69 -35.67 20.49
C ASN A 251 -14.38 -35.33 19.16
N LYS A 252 -15.12 -36.34 18.68
CA LYS A 252 -16.20 -36.19 17.70
C LYS A 252 -17.32 -35.40 18.35
N GLU A 253 -17.78 -34.35 17.69
CA GLU A 253 -19.18 -33.96 17.80
C GLU A 253 -19.67 -33.51 16.42
N GLU A 254 -20.77 -34.14 16.01
CA GLU A 254 -21.52 -33.90 14.79
C GLU A 254 -22.40 -32.67 15.01
N ASP A 255 -22.31 -31.67 14.14
CA ASP A 255 -23.37 -30.68 14.00
C ASP A 255 -24.03 -30.81 12.64
N ALA A 256 -25.19 -31.44 12.68
CA ALA A 256 -26.20 -31.43 11.65
C ALA A 256 -26.81 -30.03 11.56
N TYR A 257 -26.74 -29.39 10.39
CA TYR A 257 -27.71 -28.35 10.03
C TYR A 257 -28.61 -28.84 8.90
N SER A 258 -29.83 -29.15 9.32
CA SER A 258 -30.99 -29.45 8.51
C SER A 258 -31.42 -28.20 7.73
N SER A 259 -31.48 -28.31 6.40
CA SER A 259 -32.41 -27.52 5.60
C SER A 259 -33.13 -28.47 4.64
N LYS A 260 -34.44 -28.66 4.86
CA LYS A 260 -35.37 -29.28 3.90
C LYS A 260 -36.27 -28.17 3.38
N GLU A 261 -36.13 -27.80 2.11
CA GLU A 261 -36.84 -28.30 0.89
C GLU A 261 -38.02 -27.36 0.56
N THR A 262 -38.47 -27.12 -0.68
CA THR A 262 -38.56 -27.97 -1.90
C THR A 262 -38.75 -26.99 -3.11
N SER A 263 -37.95 -27.05 -4.19
CA SER A 263 -38.16 -27.79 -5.48
C SER A 263 -39.13 -27.08 -6.47
N VAL A 264 -39.09 -27.13 -7.80
CA VAL A 264 -38.54 -28.00 -8.88
C VAL A 264 -38.45 -27.12 -10.16
N ASP A 265 -37.41 -27.23 -11.01
CA ASP A 265 -37.58 -27.56 -12.44
C ASP A 265 -36.26 -28.00 -13.12
N LYS A 266 -36.43 -28.74 -14.22
CA LYS A 266 -35.67 -29.92 -14.67
C LYS A 266 -35.07 -29.70 -16.07
N GLN A 267 -33.81 -30.09 -16.33
CA GLN A 267 -33.33 -30.62 -17.65
C GLN A 267 -31.86 -31.10 -17.62
N PRO A 268 -31.35 -31.90 -18.59
CA PRO A 268 -30.86 -33.25 -18.31
C PRO A 268 -29.35 -33.50 -18.59
N GLU A 269 -28.90 -34.63 -18.05
CA GLU A 269 -27.78 -35.53 -18.43
C GLU A 269 -26.76 -35.10 -19.52
N PRO A 270 -25.45 -35.22 -19.26
CA PRO A 270 -24.43 -35.32 -20.30
C PRO A 270 -24.04 -36.79 -20.55
N THR A 271 -24.11 -37.17 -21.83
CA THR A 271 -23.75 -38.47 -22.37
C THR A 271 -22.23 -38.71 -22.33
N GLU A 272 -21.85 -39.92 -21.99
CA GLU A 272 -20.50 -40.49 -22.02
C GLU A 272 -19.99 -40.71 -23.46
N ALA A 273 -18.76 -40.30 -23.77
CA ALA A 273 -18.02 -40.78 -24.95
C ALA A 273 -16.49 -40.61 -24.80
N VAL A 274 -15.85 -41.74 -24.48
CA VAL A 274 -14.61 -42.34 -25.01
C VAL A 274 -13.47 -41.43 -25.52
N ILE A 275 -12.31 -41.62 -24.87
CA ILE A 275 -10.95 -41.16 -25.21
C ILE A 275 -10.41 -41.84 -26.49
N PRO A 276 -9.63 -41.11 -27.32
CA PRO A 276 -8.49 -41.73 -27.98
C PRO A 276 -7.17 -41.04 -27.57
N THR A 277 -6.26 -41.87 -27.06
CA THR A 277 -4.85 -41.57 -26.85
C THR A 277 -4.15 -41.44 -28.21
N ASP A 278 -3.48 -40.32 -28.47
CA ASP A 278 -2.34 -40.36 -29.38
C ASP A 278 -1.21 -39.44 -28.91
N SER A 279 0.00 -39.94 -29.12
CA SER A 279 1.22 -39.55 -28.43
C SER A 279 2.19 -38.88 -29.40
N VAL A 280 2.30 -37.55 -29.34
CA VAL A 280 3.26 -36.80 -30.14
C VAL A 280 4.54 -36.56 -29.33
N LYS A 281 5.56 -37.40 -29.56
CA LYS A 281 6.94 -37.13 -29.11
C LYS A 281 7.60 -36.12 -30.05
N ALA A 282 7.64 -34.85 -29.67
CA ALA A 282 8.54 -33.87 -30.27
C ALA A 282 9.94 -33.97 -29.62
N LYS A 283 10.96 -34.33 -30.41
CA LYS A 283 12.37 -34.27 -30.02
C LYS A 283 12.96 -32.92 -30.47
N CYS A 284 13.23 -32.03 -29.53
CA CYS A 284 14.10 -30.86 -29.76
C CYS A 284 15.58 -31.27 -29.69
N SER A 285 16.28 -31.12 -30.81
CA SER A 285 17.74 -31.28 -30.91
C SER A 285 18.45 -29.97 -30.56
N VAL A 286 19.20 -29.94 -29.46
CA VAL A 286 20.10 -28.83 -29.10
C VAL A 286 21.42 -28.98 -29.86
N ARG A 287 21.68 -28.04 -30.77
CA ARG A 287 22.93 -27.96 -31.55
C ARG A 287 23.97 -27.16 -30.75
N ARG A 288 24.91 -27.84 -30.08
CA ARG A 288 26.12 -27.22 -29.50
C ARG A 288 27.04 -26.78 -30.64
N ARG A 289 27.29 -25.47 -30.78
CA ARG A 289 28.42 -24.95 -31.58
C ARG A 289 29.71 -25.12 -30.78
N SER A 290 30.57 -26.03 -31.21
CA SER A 290 31.99 -26.04 -30.85
C SER A 290 32.74 -25.24 -31.92
N ARG A 291 33.41 -24.15 -31.52
CA ARG A 291 34.46 -23.49 -32.30
C ARG A 291 35.73 -24.33 -32.14
N ARG A 292 36.34 -24.73 -33.25
CA ARG A 292 37.77 -25.08 -33.34
C ARG A 292 38.43 -24.11 -34.29
N ASP A 293 39.63 -23.72 -33.86
CA ASP A 293 40.78 -23.13 -34.56
C ASP A 293 40.58 -21.79 -35.28
#